data_AF-A0A286U434-F1
#
_entry.id   AF-A0A286U434-F1
#
_cell.length_a   1.000
_cell.length_b   1.000
_cell.length_c   1.000
_cell.angle_alpha   90.00
_cell.angle_beta   90.00
_cell.angle_gamma   90.00
#
_symmetry.space_group_name_H-M   'P 1'
#
loop_
_entity.id
_entity.type
_entity.pdbx_description
1 polymer ?
#
loop_
_entity_poly.entity_id
_entity_poly.type
_entity_poly.pdbx_seq_one_letter_code
_entity_poly.pdbx_strand_id
1 'polypeptide(L)'
;MTYKTYRQVSGHLKSFSLIKTIRNSFLVLITIVSVISFFIAFCAVLGYAGNNNIRVINVKVVADEEFRASDEWVDVIVESFKRTSAFYEEQFGIKFNLKLIGEWISDNNSFNIQSLLEELSNNVGKDGSELVVGFTRQVSKSLKCVFSRPALGIALPFNDYVIVRADRKKGFDYHIMSLILTHELGHAFGALHVRDSTSVMNISVNNHTVFRFDDRNSKLIRLTKFVDFNKGVTSLKKSCLEQIIGLYRDGFEVDYENATRHLLIGSIFSEQGMIDEAILEYKEAVKIDRKDPESLTRLGVAYAGKGLLDDAIKVLSKAVRLDSINGAAHVNLGMVLVRKGKQEEAIDHLRKAIEINSINPEAHCILGGIYIQKGLFDKAIFECKKALDYNHIYSDAYYNLGIAYHSKLMYDEAITAYKKAIEIEYKNTMARNNLGLAYYEQGMLEEAESEYIKLLRVDPGNQMALNNYQAVLFAKKEGL
;
A
#
# COMPACT_ATOMS: atom_id res chain seq x y z
N MET A 1 63.82 -38.83 -22.02
CA MET A 1 64.01 -39.68 -23.21
C MET A 1 63.27 -39.04 -24.37
N THR A 2 63.93 -38.49 -25.39
CA THR A 2 64.39 -39.21 -26.61
C THR A 2 63.21 -39.89 -27.33
N TYR A 3 63.00 -39.82 -28.64
CA TYR A 3 63.74 -39.29 -29.79
C TYR A 3 62.97 -39.77 -31.05
N LYS A 4 63.22 -39.11 -32.18
CA LYS A 4 63.49 -39.73 -33.50
C LYS A 4 62.49 -40.72 -34.15
N THR A 5 61.97 -40.26 -35.29
CA THR A 5 62.11 -40.85 -36.66
C THR A 5 61.84 -42.35 -36.87
N TYR A 6 61.17 -42.72 -37.97
CA TYR A 6 61.80 -43.16 -39.24
C TYR A 6 60.77 -43.72 -40.24
N ARG A 7 60.86 -43.23 -41.48
CA ARG A 7 60.71 -43.89 -42.81
C ARG A 7 59.48 -44.73 -43.21
N GLN A 8 58.96 -44.34 -44.39
CA GLN A 8 58.79 -45.09 -45.66
C GLN A 8 58.01 -46.43 -45.56
N VAL A 9 56.98 -46.68 -46.37
CA VAL A 9 57.11 -47.01 -47.80
C VAL A 9 55.84 -46.63 -48.60
N SER A 10 56.12 -46.31 -49.86
CA SER A 10 55.29 -45.97 -51.01
C SER A 10 54.04 -46.81 -51.29
N GLY A 11 53.11 -46.19 -52.02
CA GLY A 11 51.98 -46.87 -52.64
C GLY A 11 50.99 -45.90 -53.29
N HIS A 12 51.44 -45.14 -54.29
CA HIS A 12 50.54 -44.43 -55.21
C HIS A 12 49.62 -45.46 -55.88
N LEU A 13 48.30 -45.25 -55.83
CA LEU A 13 47.39 -45.27 -56.97
C LEU A 13 45.93 -45.05 -56.51
N LYS A 14 45.35 -43.95 -56.97
CA LYS A 14 43.90 -43.75 -57.19
C LYS A 14 42.96 -44.02 -56.01
N SER A 15 43.05 -43.21 -54.95
CA SER A 15 41.92 -42.99 -54.04
C SER A 15 41.86 -41.57 -53.47
N PHE A 16 42.72 -40.68 -53.98
CA PHE A 16 43.05 -39.39 -53.37
C PHE A 16 41.98 -38.30 -53.52
N SER A 17 41.03 -38.42 -54.45
CA SER A 17 39.87 -37.52 -54.48
C SER A 17 38.74 -38.07 -53.59
N LEU A 18 38.41 -39.36 -53.70
CA LEU A 18 37.26 -39.94 -53.00
C LEU A 18 37.49 -40.09 -51.48
N ILE A 19 38.67 -40.54 -51.03
CA ILE A 19 38.97 -40.69 -49.59
C ILE A 19 39.15 -39.33 -48.94
N LYS A 20 39.68 -38.32 -49.64
CA LYS A 20 39.80 -36.96 -49.11
C LYS A 20 38.44 -36.28 -48.99
N THR A 21 37.55 -36.49 -49.95
CA THR A 21 36.16 -36.03 -49.89
C THR A 21 35.38 -36.76 -48.82
N ILE A 22 35.45 -38.09 -48.72
CA ILE A 22 34.74 -38.86 -47.68
C ILE A 22 35.29 -38.54 -46.29
N ARG A 23 36.62 -38.41 -46.12
CA ARG A 23 37.22 -38.04 -44.84
C ARG A 23 36.88 -36.60 -44.45
N ASN A 24 36.86 -35.67 -45.40
CA ASN A 24 36.40 -34.31 -45.12
C ASN A 24 34.90 -34.29 -44.78
N SER A 25 34.06 -35.05 -45.50
CA SER A 25 32.63 -35.15 -45.19
C SER A 25 32.38 -35.80 -43.82
N PHE A 26 33.17 -36.81 -43.44
CA PHE A 26 33.05 -37.47 -42.14
C PHE A 26 33.60 -36.60 -40.99
N LEU A 27 34.69 -35.86 -41.21
CA LEU A 27 35.19 -34.89 -40.24
C LEU A 27 34.21 -33.72 -40.08
N VAL A 28 33.63 -33.24 -41.18
CA VAL A 28 32.59 -32.21 -41.17
C VAL A 28 31.36 -32.72 -40.44
N LEU A 29 30.94 -33.98 -40.67
CA LEU A 29 29.80 -34.57 -39.97
C LEU A 29 30.07 -34.75 -38.46
N ILE A 30 31.25 -35.22 -38.07
CA ILE A 30 31.62 -35.34 -36.65
C ILE A 30 31.68 -33.95 -36.00
N THR A 31 32.27 -32.95 -36.67
CA THR A 31 32.35 -31.58 -36.14
C THR A 31 30.96 -30.95 -36.04
N ILE A 32 30.08 -31.18 -37.02
CA ILE A 32 28.70 -30.69 -36.98
C ILE A 32 27.92 -31.40 -35.86
N VAL A 33 28.03 -32.72 -35.71
CA VAL A 33 27.31 -33.46 -34.67
C VAL A 33 27.82 -33.10 -33.28
N SER A 34 29.12 -32.90 -33.09
CA SER A 34 29.69 -32.48 -31.81
C SER A 34 29.43 -31.00 -31.50
N VAL A 35 29.42 -30.11 -32.50
CA VAL A 35 28.96 -28.71 -32.32
C VAL A 35 27.46 -28.67 -32.02
N ILE A 36 26.62 -29.45 -32.70
CA ILE A 36 25.18 -29.54 -32.41
C ILE A 36 24.94 -30.16 -31.03
N SER A 37 25.70 -31.19 -30.63
CA SER A 37 25.56 -31.80 -29.30
C SER A 37 26.04 -30.88 -28.20
N PHE A 38 27.10 -30.11 -28.44
CA PHE A 38 27.55 -29.04 -27.55
C PHE A 38 26.57 -27.87 -27.55
N PHE A 39 25.94 -27.52 -28.67
CA PHE A 39 24.91 -26.48 -28.74
C PHE A 39 23.62 -26.93 -28.07
N ILE A 40 23.20 -28.20 -28.19
CA ILE A 40 22.03 -28.75 -27.50
C ILE A 40 22.32 -28.88 -26.00
N ALA A 41 23.51 -29.31 -25.59
CA ALA A 41 23.90 -29.35 -24.18
C ALA A 41 24.07 -27.94 -23.59
N PHE A 42 24.62 -26.99 -24.35
CA PHE A 42 24.74 -25.58 -23.95
C PHE A 42 23.38 -24.88 -23.95
N CYS A 43 22.48 -25.20 -24.88
CA CYS A 43 21.07 -24.75 -24.87
C CYS A 43 20.21 -25.51 -23.84
N ALA A 44 20.60 -26.68 -23.36
CA ALA A 44 19.93 -27.36 -22.24
C ALA A 44 20.44 -26.86 -20.87
N VAL A 45 21.67 -26.34 -20.81
CA VAL A 45 22.25 -25.68 -19.63
C VAL A 45 21.85 -24.19 -19.58
N LEU A 46 21.61 -23.54 -20.72
CA LEU A 46 21.08 -22.16 -20.82
C LEU A 46 19.56 -22.08 -21.01
N GLY A 47 18.92 -23.17 -21.44
CA GLY A 47 17.47 -23.32 -21.52
C GLY A 47 16.96 -23.83 -20.19
N TYR A 48 16.49 -22.89 -19.36
CA TYR A 48 15.72 -23.14 -18.14
C TYR A 48 16.48 -23.51 -16.85
N ALA A 49 17.70 -23.00 -16.69
CA ALA A 49 18.09 -22.42 -15.39
C ALA A 49 17.37 -21.07 -15.20
N GLY A 50 16.04 -21.10 -15.18
CA GLY A 50 15.16 -19.94 -15.04
C GLY A 50 14.23 -20.14 -13.86
N ASN A 51 14.78 -20.39 -12.68
CA ASN A 51 14.04 -20.20 -11.44
C ASN A 51 13.88 -18.69 -11.23
N ASN A 52 13.12 -18.04 -12.11
CA ASN A 52 12.58 -16.71 -11.85
C ASN A 52 11.65 -16.91 -10.67
N ASN A 53 12.13 -16.68 -9.44
CA ASN A 53 11.34 -16.84 -8.22
C ASN A 53 9.95 -16.23 -8.45
N ILE A 54 8.94 -17.09 -8.63
CA ILE A 54 7.57 -16.66 -8.83
C ILE A 54 7.11 -16.09 -7.50
N ARG A 55 6.73 -14.82 -7.49
CA ARG A 55 6.14 -14.22 -6.29
C ARG A 55 4.68 -14.61 -6.25
N VAL A 56 4.30 -15.41 -5.26
CA VAL A 56 2.88 -15.68 -4.98
C VAL A 56 2.35 -14.58 -4.08
N ILE A 57 1.22 -13.99 -4.47
CA ILE A 57 0.51 -12.97 -3.70
C ILE A 57 -0.83 -13.55 -3.30
N ASN A 58 -1.09 -13.59 -1.99
CA ASN A 58 -2.36 -14.07 -1.49
C ASN A 58 -3.41 -12.96 -1.59
N VAL A 59 -4.52 -13.25 -2.27
CA VAL A 59 -5.60 -12.30 -2.54
C VAL A 59 -6.87 -12.74 -1.84
N LYS A 60 -7.49 -11.81 -1.10
CA LYS A 60 -8.87 -11.92 -0.64
C LYS A 60 -9.76 -11.19 -1.63
N VAL A 61 -10.85 -11.83 -2.03
CA VAL A 61 -11.85 -11.23 -2.90
C VAL A 61 -13.16 -11.12 -2.15
N VAL A 62 -13.82 -9.97 -2.27
CA VAL A 62 -15.16 -9.77 -1.71
C VAL A 62 -16.07 -9.13 -2.73
N ALA A 63 -17.36 -9.42 -2.63
CA ALA A 63 -18.38 -8.85 -3.50
C ALA A 63 -19.56 -8.32 -2.69
N ASP A 64 -20.08 -7.16 -3.11
CA ASP A 64 -21.25 -6.55 -2.49
C ASP A 64 -22.57 -7.28 -2.83
N GLU A 65 -23.65 -6.93 -2.15
CA GLU A 65 -24.97 -7.52 -2.41
C GLU A 65 -25.39 -7.39 -3.87
N GLU A 66 -25.09 -6.25 -4.50
CA GLU A 66 -25.53 -5.97 -5.84
C GLU A 66 -24.79 -6.79 -6.90
N PHE A 67 -23.49 -7.00 -6.71
CA PHE A 67 -22.65 -7.84 -7.54
C PHE A 67 -23.04 -9.31 -7.37
N ARG A 68 -23.31 -9.74 -6.13
CA ARG A 68 -23.75 -11.09 -5.78
C ARG A 68 -25.18 -11.41 -6.21
N ALA A 69 -25.98 -10.43 -6.63
CA ALA A 69 -27.35 -10.62 -7.11
C ALA A 69 -27.48 -11.48 -8.39
N SER A 70 -26.39 -12.04 -8.89
CA SER A 70 -26.36 -12.93 -10.04
C SER A 70 -25.71 -14.25 -9.67
N ASP A 71 -26.31 -15.35 -10.10
CA ASP A 71 -25.90 -16.70 -9.67
C ASP A 71 -24.46 -17.11 -10.08
N GLU A 72 -23.93 -16.55 -11.17
CA GLU A 72 -22.60 -16.90 -11.72
C GLU A 72 -21.45 -16.01 -11.24
N TRP A 73 -21.67 -15.13 -10.25
CA TRP A 73 -20.69 -14.10 -9.87
C TRP A 73 -19.33 -14.68 -9.41
N VAL A 74 -19.33 -15.84 -8.76
CA VAL A 74 -18.12 -16.53 -8.30
C VAL A 74 -17.28 -17.02 -9.49
N ASP A 75 -17.91 -17.68 -10.45
CA ASP A 75 -17.24 -18.24 -11.62
C ASP A 75 -16.56 -17.14 -12.45
N VAL A 76 -17.22 -15.99 -12.56
CA VAL A 76 -16.69 -14.81 -13.24
C VAL A 76 -15.42 -14.31 -12.56
N ILE A 77 -15.42 -14.19 -11.23
CA ILE A 77 -14.25 -13.77 -10.47
C ILE A 77 -13.12 -14.78 -10.67
N VAL A 78 -13.40 -16.07 -10.50
CA VAL A 78 -12.39 -17.15 -10.59
C VAL A 78 -11.74 -17.18 -11.97
N GLU A 79 -12.52 -17.17 -13.05
CA GLU A 79 -11.98 -17.21 -14.42
C GLU A 79 -11.22 -15.92 -14.77
N SER A 80 -11.68 -14.76 -14.29
CA SER A 80 -11.00 -13.48 -14.51
C SER A 80 -9.63 -13.43 -13.82
N PHE A 81 -9.55 -13.91 -12.58
CA PHE A 81 -8.27 -14.01 -11.85
C PHE A 81 -7.33 -15.04 -12.44
N LYS A 82 -7.85 -16.19 -12.90
CA LYS A 82 -7.04 -17.23 -13.55
C LYS A 82 -6.33 -16.67 -14.78
N ARG A 83 -7.04 -15.94 -15.65
CA ARG A 83 -6.46 -15.29 -16.84
C ARG A 83 -5.45 -14.21 -16.50
N THR A 84 -5.83 -13.33 -15.57
CA THR A 84 -4.98 -12.23 -15.11
C THR A 84 -3.70 -12.77 -14.47
N SER A 85 -3.79 -13.80 -13.62
CA SER A 85 -2.63 -14.42 -12.99
C SER A 85 -1.72 -15.12 -13.98
N ALA A 86 -2.25 -15.80 -15.01
CA ALA A 86 -1.42 -16.42 -16.04
C ALA A 86 -0.58 -15.37 -16.79
N PHE A 87 -1.20 -14.23 -17.12
CA PHE A 87 -0.51 -13.11 -17.78
C PHE A 87 0.60 -12.52 -16.89
N TYR A 88 0.31 -12.23 -15.63
CA TYR A 88 1.32 -11.70 -14.69
C TYR A 88 2.45 -12.70 -14.39
N GLU A 89 2.14 -14.00 -14.36
CA GLU A 89 3.12 -15.05 -14.12
C GLU A 89 4.10 -15.13 -15.30
N GLU A 90 3.59 -15.08 -16.53
CA GLU A 90 4.40 -15.07 -17.74
C GLU A 90 5.25 -13.81 -17.87
N GLN A 91 4.65 -12.62 -17.71
CA GLN A 91 5.32 -11.36 -18.01
C GLN A 91 6.25 -10.84 -16.90
N PHE A 92 5.87 -11.12 -15.65
CA PHE A 92 6.49 -10.54 -14.46
C PHE A 92 6.89 -11.59 -13.41
N GLY A 93 6.47 -12.85 -13.57
CA GLY A 93 6.66 -13.90 -12.57
C GLY A 93 5.90 -13.62 -11.28
N ILE A 94 4.72 -13.00 -11.36
CA ILE A 94 3.82 -12.76 -10.24
C ILE A 94 2.60 -13.69 -10.39
N LYS A 95 2.23 -14.40 -9.33
CA LYS A 95 1.09 -15.30 -9.32
C LYS A 95 0.10 -14.88 -8.23
N PHE A 96 -1.16 -14.71 -8.58
CA PHE A 96 -2.21 -14.38 -7.62
C PHE A 96 -2.89 -15.66 -7.13
N ASN A 97 -2.86 -15.88 -5.82
CA ASN A 97 -3.48 -17.00 -5.16
C ASN A 97 -4.75 -16.53 -4.43
N LEU A 98 -5.93 -16.91 -4.94
CA LEU A 98 -7.20 -16.61 -4.31
C LEU A 98 -7.35 -17.44 -3.03
N LYS A 99 -7.24 -16.78 -1.87
CA LYS A 99 -7.38 -17.46 -0.56
C LYS A 99 -8.83 -17.53 -0.08
N LEU A 100 -9.56 -16.43 -0.24
CA LEU A 100 -10.89 -16.26 0.31
C LEU A 100 -11.75 -15.52 -0.70
N ILE A 101 -12.97 -16.00 -0.90
CA ILE A 101 -14.04 -15.30 -1.61
C ILE A 101 -15.16 -15.11 -0.60
N GLY A 102 -15.48 -13.87 -0.30
CA GLY A 102 -16.40 -13.52 0.78
C GLY A 102 -17.41 -12.46 0.41
N GLU A 103 -18.24 -12.12 1.38
CA GLU A 103 -19.24 -11.07 1.26
C GLU A 103 -18.69 -9.74 1.75
N TRP A 104 -19.09 -8.67 1.07
CA TRP A 104 -18.94 -7.31 1.57
C TRP A 104 -20.34 -6.73 1.71
N ILE A 105 -20.66 -6.20 2.89
CA ILE A 105 -21.89 -5.45 3.12
C ILE A 105 -21.52 -4.00 2.91
N SER A 106 -22.11 -3.41 1.88
CA SER A 106 -21.76 -2.05 1.45
C SER A 106 -22.83 -1.05 1.86
N ASP A 107 -22.42 0.08 2.43
CA ASP A 107 -23.31 1.16 2.82
C ASP A 107 -23.73 1.94 1.56
N ASN A 108 -25.03 1.94 1.26
CA ASN A 108 -25.64 2.50 0.03
C ASN A 108 -25.47 4.03 -0.18
N ASN A 109 -24.60 4.69 0.58
CA ASN A 109 -24.38 6.14 0.57
C ASN A 109 -23.09 6.55 -0.17
N SER A 110 -22.22 5.60 -0.56
CA SER A 110 -20.95 5.86 -1.24
C SER A 110 -21.14 5.91 -2.76
N PHE A 111 -21.21 7.11 -3.35
CA PHE A 111 -21.66 7.27 -4.74
C PHE A 111 -20.55 7.29 -5.80
N ASN A 112 -19.29 7.50 -5.41
CA ASN A 112 -18.13 7.52 -6.30
C ASN A 112 -17.18 6.35 -6.00
N ILE A 113 -16.35 5.97 -6.99
CA ILE A 113 -15.52 4.75 -6.89
C ILE A 113 -14.40 4.88 -5.84
N GLN A 114 -13.96 6.10 -5.53
CA GLN A 114 -12.97 6.39 -4.50
C GLN A 114 -13.54 6.14 -3.10
N SER A 115 -14.73 6.65 -2.82
CA SER A 115 -15.44 6.40 -1.55
C SER A 115 -15.72 4.92 -1.34
N LEU A 116 -16.02 4.18 -2.41
CA LEU A 116 -16.20 2.73 -2.34
C LEU A 116 -14.88 2.00 -2.04
N LEU A 117 -13.74 2.46 -2.57
CA LEU A 117 -12.42 1.92 -2.21
C LEU A 117 -12.09 2.16 -0.73
N GLU A 118 -12.38 3.36 -0.23
CA GLU A 118 -12.18 3.73 1.18
C GLU A 118 -13.06 2.87 2.10
N GLU A 119 -14.34 2.74 1.76
CA GLU A 119 -15.28 1.88 2.48
C GLU A 119 -14.82 0.42 2.51
N LEU A 120 -14.40 -0.13 1.36
CA LEU A 120 -13.82 -1.46 1.28
C LEU A 120 -12.62 -1.60 2.24
N SER A 121 -11.70 -0.63 2.21
CA SER A 121 -10.48 -0.66 3.02
C SER A 121 -10.75 -0.58 4.53
N ASN A 122 -11.82 0.12 4.93
CA ASN A 122 -12.20 0.29 6.32
C ASN A 122 -12.98 -0.92 6.86
N ASN A 123 -13.83 -1.53 6.03
CA ASN A 123 -14.80 -2.52 6.47
C ASN A 123 -14.32 -3.95 6.24
N VAL A 124 -13.36 -4.17 5.34
CA VAL A 124 -12.93 -5.51 4.95
C VAL A 124 -11.48 -5.75 5.38
N GLY A 125 -11.31 -6.46 6.49
CA GLY A 125 -10.00 -6.96 6.93
C GLY A 125 -9.39 -7.96 5.94
N LYS A 126 -8.07 -8.14 5.98
CA LYS A 126 -7.33 -8.93 4.99
C LYS A 126 -7.27 -10.44 5.25
N ASP A 127 -7.48 -10.88 6.49
CA ASP A 127 -7.48 -12.29 6.90
C ASP A 127 -6.23 -13.09 6.42
N GLY A 128 -5.04 -12.50 6.59
CA GLY A 128 -3.78 -13.14 6.17
C GLY A 128 -3.54 -13.15 4.65
N SER A 129 -4.24 -12.28 3.92
CA SER A 129 -3.98 -11.92 2.52
C SER A 129 -3.14 -10.65 2.43
N GLU A 130 -2.45 -10.46 1.32
CA GLU A 130 -1.62 -9.27 1.04
C GLU A 130 -2.39 -8.21 0.25
N LEU A 131 -3.35 -8.65 -0.55
CA LEU A 131 -4.19 -7.79 -1.39
C LEU A 131 -5.66 -8.14 -1.18
N VAL A 132 -6.52 -7.12 -1.15
CA VAL A 132 -7.97 -7.25 -1.12
C VAL A 132 -8.54 -6.65 -2.40
N VAL A 133 -9.39 -7.41 -3.09
CA VAL A 133 -10.09 -6.94 -4.29
C VAL A 133 -11.60 -6.98 -4.06
N GLY A 134 -12.22 -5.81 -4.09
CA GLY A 134 -13.67 -5.65 -3.95
C GLY A 134 -14.37 -5.57 -5.31
N PHE A 135 -15.53 -6.22 -5.43
CA PHE A 135 -16.40 -6.14 -6.59
C PHE A 135 -17.75 -5.54 -6.23
N THR A 136 -18.24 -4.60 -7.02
CA THR A 136 -19.51 -3.91 -6.78
C THR A 136 -20.26 -3.60 -8.08
N ARG A 137 -21.59 -3.46 -7.97
CA ARG A 137 -22.46 -2.93 -9.04
C ARG A 137 -23.16 -1.61 -8.65
N GLN A 138 -22.74 -1.00 -7.54
CA GLN A 138 -23.33 0.23 -7.06
C GLN A 138 -23.08 1.40 -8.01
N VAL A 139 -24.18 1.98 -8.48
CA VAL A 139 -24.18 3.17 -9.34
C VAL A 139 -24.98 4.28 -8.66
N SER A 140 -24.48 5.51 -8.77
CA SER A 140 -25.15 6.69 -8.21
C SER A 140 -26.58 6.84 -8.75
N LYS A 141 -27.57 6.96 -7.85
CA LYS A 141 -29.00 7.17 -8.20
C LYS A 141 -29.28 8.56 -8.79
N SER A 142 -28.44 9.55 -8.53
CA SER A 142 -28.60 10.93 -9.04
C SER A 142 -27.97 11.16 -10.42
N LEU A 143 -27.04 10.30 -10.83
CA LEU A 143 -26.44 10.31 -12.16
C LEU A 143 -27.21 9.37 -13.10
N LYS A 144 -28.38 9.83 -13.57
CA LYS A 144 -29.05 9.23 -14.75
C LYS A 144 -28.28 9.44 -16.06
N CYS A 145 -27.05 9.95 -16.02
CA CYS A 145 -26.28 10.21 -17.23
C CYS A 145 -24.76 10.08 -16.99
N VAL A 146 -24.11 9.50 -18.02
CA VAL A 146 -22.67 9.56 -18.33
C VAL A 146 -21.73 8.61 -17.59
N PHE A 147 -21.81 7.31 -17.86
CA PHE A 147 -20.61 6.51 -18.17
C PHE A 147 -20.97 5.44 -19.20
N SER A 148 -20.38 5.53 -20.41
CA SER A 148 -20.55 4.55 -21.49
C SER A 148 -19.65 3.31 -21.35
N ARG A 149 -18.84 3.26 -20.28
CA ARG A 149 -17.85 2.20 -20.03
C ARG A 149 -18.49 1.01 -19.30
N PRO A 150 -18.24 -0.23 -19.76
CA PRO A 150 -18.86 -1.44 -19.21
C PRO A 150 -18.44 -1.76 -17.77
N ALA A 151 -17.31 -1.24 -17.31
CA ALA A 151 -16.83 -1.34 -15.94
C ALA A 151 -15.71 -0.30 -15.72
N LEU A 152 -15.43 -0.01 -14.46
CA LEU A 152 -14.41 0.95 -13.97
C LEU A 152 -13.72 0.31 -12.76
N GLY A 153 -12.42 0.48 -12.62
CA GLY A 153 -11.71 0.15 -11.39
C GLY A 153 -10.97 1.36 -10.85
N ILE A 154 -10.49 1.24 -9.62
CA ILE A 154 -9.48 2.12 -9.06
C ILE A 154 -8.59 1.32 -8.12
N ALA A 155 -7.29 1.58 -8.20
CA ALA A 155 -6.28 1.15 -7.27
C ALA A 155 -5.29 2.29 -7.04
N LEU A 156 -4.78 2.41 -5.82
CA LEU A 156 -3.69 3.33 -5.53
C LEU A 156 -2.35 2.60 -5.68
N PRO A 157 -1.32 3.25 -6.23
CA PRO A 157 0.03 2.73 -6.24
C PRO A 157 0.54 2.27 -4.89
N PHE A 158 1.08 1.05 -4.86
CA PHE A 158 1.63 0.39 -3.67
C PHE A 158 0.62 0.14 -2.56
N ASN A 159 -0.68 0.25 -2.87
CA ASN A 159 -1.76 0.00 -1.95
C ASN A 159 -2.26 -1.45 -2.06
N ASP A 160 -2.79 -1.91 -0.96
CA ASP A 160 -3.27 -3.24 -0.63
C ASP A 160 -4.75 -3.48 -0.96
N TYR A 161 -5.46 -2.44 -1.40
CA TYR A 161 -6.86 -2.52 -1.81
C TYR A 161 -7.04 -2.12 -3.27
N VAL A 162 -7.87 -2.89 -3.97
CA VAL A 162 -8.35 -2.61 -5.33
C VAL A 162 -9.86 -2.74 -5.32
N ILE A 163 -10.56 -1.85 -6.02
CA ILE A 163 -11.99 -2.01 -6.24
C ILE A 163 -12.32 -1.98 -7.72
N VAL A 164 -13.20 -2.89 -8.12
CA VAL A 164 -13.73 -2.98 -9.48
C VAL A 164 -15.25 -2.87 -9.44
N ARG A 165 -15.76 -1.87 -10.15
CA ARG A 165 -17.19 -1.66 -10.35
C ARG A 165 -17.61 -2.09 -11.75
N ALA A 166 -18.58 -2.99 -11.82
CA ALA A 166 -19.16 -3.47 -13.07
C ALA A 166 -20.54 -2.86 -13.36
N ASP A 167 -20.84 -2.57 -14.63
CA ASP A 167 -22.17 -2.10 -15.06
C ASP A 167 -23.20 -3.23 -14.95
N ARG A 168 -24.38 -2.92 -14.40
CA ARG A 168 -25.53 -3.83 -14.30
C ARG A 168 -26.10 -4.24 -15.67
N LYS A 169 -25.94 -3.42 -16.72
CA LYS A 169 -26.65 -3.59 -18.00
C LYS A 169 -25.95 -4.45 -19.05
N LYS A 170 -24.62 -4.57 -19.01
CA LYS A 170 -23.84 -5.16 -20.12
C LYS A 170 -23.50 -6.65 -19.99
N GLY A 171 -24.01 -7.34 -18.98
CA GLY A 171 -23.80 -8.79 -18.82
C GLY A 171 -22.34 -9.14 -18.53
N PHE A 172 -22.13 -10.37 -18.07
CA PHE A 172 -20.84 -10.87 -17.59
C PHE A 172 -19.90 -11.23 -18.74
N ASP A 173 -18.96 -10.34 -19.06
CA ASP A 173 -17.83 -10.69 -19.91
C ASP A 173 -16.53 -10.76 -19.08
N TYR A 174 -16.08 -11.99 -18.83
CA TYR A 174 -14.83 -12.26 -18.12
C TYR A 174 -13.60 -11.70 -18.85
N HIS A 175 -13.66 -11.42 -20.16
CA HIS A 175 -12.57 -10.76 -20.87
C HIS A 175 -12.44 -9.30 -20.44
N ILE A 176 -13.56 -8.57 -20.36
CA ILE A 176 -13.57 -7.18 -19.90
C ILE A 176 -13.15 -7.12 -18.44
N MET A 177 -13.63 -8.04 -17.61
CA MET A 177 -13.26 -8.09 -16.20
C MET A 177 -11.77 -8.39 -16.01
N SER A 178 -11.22 -9.35 -16.74
CA SER A 178 -9.78 -9.66 -16.70
C SER A 178 -8.92 -8.50 -17.20
N LEU A 179 -9.36 -7.77 -18.23
CA LEU A 179 -8.66 -6.57 -18.71
C LEU A 179 -8.59 -5.49 -17.62
N ILE A 180 -9.71 -5.22 -16.96
CA ILE A 180 -9.79 -4.20 -15.90
C ILE A 180 -8.97 -4.63 -14.69
N LEU A 181 -9.08 -5.90 -14.26
CA LEU A 181 -8.23 -6.42 -13.19
C LEU A 181 -6.75 -6.31 -13.52
N THR A 182 -6.36 -6.64 -14.75
CA THR A 182 -4.96 -6.50 -15.21
C THR A 182 -4.50 -5.05 -15.11
N HIS A 183 -5.36 -4.10 -15.47
CA HIS A 183 -5.06 -2.67 -15.39
C HIS A 183 -4.92 -2.16 -13.95
N GLU A 184 -5.90 -2.44 -13.10
CA GLU A 184 -5.90 -1.97 -11.72
C GLU A 184 -4.77 -2.60 -10.90
N LEU A 185 -4.46 -3.88 -11.13
CA LEU A 185 -3.29 -4.50 -10.53
C LEU A 185 -2.00 -3.82 -11.02
N GLY A 186 -1.96 -3.38 -12.27
CA GLY A 186 -0.87 -2.56 -12.80
C GLY A 186 -0.66 -1.31 -11.94
N HIS A 187 -1.74 -0.57 -11.67
CA HIS A 187 -1.71 0.58 -10.76
C HIS A 187 -1.23 0.20 -9.37
N ALA A 188 -1.70 -0.90 -8.77
CA ALA A 188 -1.21 -1.37 -7.47
C ALA A 188 0.31 -1.59 -7.45
N PHE A 189 0.91 -2.04 -8.55
CA PHE A 189 2.37 -2.17 -8.70
C PHE A 189 3.09 -0.87 -9.10
N GLY A 190 2.36 0.24 -9.14
CA GLY A 190 2.83 1.60 -9.38
C GLY A 190 2.72 2.10 -10.81
N ALA A 191 2.16 1.29 -11.72
CA ALA A 191 2.07 1.65 -13.13
C ALA A 191 1.25 2.94 -13.30
N LEU A 192 1.66 3.74 -14.27
CA LEU A 192 1.01 5.00 -14.62
C LEU A 192 0.30 4.87 -15.97
N HIS A 193 -0.75 5.67 -16.15
CA HIS A 193 -1.37 5.83 -17.46
C HIS A 193 -0.34 6.30 -18.49
N VAL A 194 -0.46 5.78 -19.69
CA VAL A 194 0.37 6.17 -20.84
C VAL A 194 -0.53 6.40 -22.04
N ARG A 195 -0.04 7.22 -22.97
CA ARG A 195 -0.72 7.48 -24.25
C ARG A 195 -0.66 6.35 -25.27
N ASP A 196 0.14 5.32 -25.01
CA ASP A 196 0.21 4.15 -25.88
C ASP A 196 -1.15 3.45 -25.92
N SER A 197 -1.86 3.60 -27.05
CA SER A 197 -3.20 3.03 -27.27
C SER A 197 -3.21 1.50 -27.30
N THR A 198 -2.04 0.87 -27.38
CA THR A 198 -1.90 -0.58 -27.31
C THR A 198 -1.57 -1.09 -25.91
N SER A 199 -1.27 -0.18 -24.98
CA SER A 199 -1.01 -0.52 -23.58
C SER A 199 -2.31 -0.80 -22.84
N VAL A 200 -2.29 -1.80 -21.96
CA VAL A 200 -3.37 -2.04 -21.00
C VAL A 200 -3.64 -0.82 -20.11
N MET A 201 -2.67 0.09 -19.96
CA MET A 201 -2.84 1.34 -19.22
C MET A 201 -3.65 2.41 -19.98
N ASN A 202 -4.05 2.16 -21.22
CA ASN A 202 -4.94 3.02 -22.00
C ASN A 202 -6.21 2.27 -22.40
N ILE A 203 -7.10 1.99 -21.44
CA ILE A 203 -8.37 1.27 -21.69
C ILE A 203 -9.43 2.17 -22.36
N SER A 204 -9.05 2.97 -23.35
CA SER A 204 -10.02 3.62 -24.25
C SER A 204 -10.62 2.58 -25.22
N VAL A 205 -11.37 1.65 -24.63
CA VAL A 205 -12.40 0.76 -25.19
C VAL A 205 -12.16 0.28 -26.64
N ASN A 206 -11.45 -0.84 -26.76
CA ASN A 206 -11.68 -1.81 -27.84
C ASN A 206 -11.49 -3.23 -27.28
N ASN A 207 -12.43 -4.14 -27.52
CA ASN A 207 -12.43 -5.53 -27.03
C ASN A 207 -11.32 -6.43 -27.65
N HIS A 208 -10.30 -5.83 -28.26
CA HIS A 208 -9.25 -6.51 -29.03
C HIS A 208 -7.83 -6.08 -28.65
N THR A 209 -7.64 -5.29 -27.60
CA THR A 209 -6.29 -4.94 -27.11
C THR A 209 -5.58 -6.17 -26.57
N VAL A 210 -4.40 -6.43 -27.09
CA VAL A 210 -3.45 -7.41 -26.53
C VAL A 210 -3.08 -6.97 -25.12
N PHE A 211 -3.12 -7.89 -24.15
CA PHE A 211 -2.60 -7.60 -22.82
C PHE A 211 -1.10 -7.34 -22.91
N ARG A 212 -0.72 -6.06 -22.83
CA ARG A 212 0.66 -5.65 -22.82
C ARG A 212 0.79 -4.33 -22.08
N PHE A 213 1.82 -4.24 -21.24
CA PHE A 213 2.28 -2.98 -20.70
C PHE A 213 3.35 -2.39 -21.64
N ASP A 214 3.48 -1.06 -21.67
CA ASP A 214 4.67 -0.44 -22.26
C ASP A 214 5.93 -0.84 -21.47
N ASP A 215 7.11 -0.61 -22.07
CA ASP A 215 8.38 -1.02 -21.47
C ASP A 215 8.63 -0.39 -20.09
N ARG A 216 8.17 0.84 -19.86
CA ARG A 216 8.40 1.54 -18.59
C ARG A 216 7.54 0.96 -17.48
N ASN A 217 6.24 0.81 -17.72
CA ASN A 217 5.36 0.14 -16.76
C ASN A 217 5.78 -1.33 -16.53
N SER A 218 6.25 -2.01 -17.57
CA SER A 218 6.80 -3.37 -17.43
C SER A 218 8.02 -3.41 -16.51
N LYS A 219 8.96 -2.46 -16.66
CA LYS A 219 10.12 -2.34 -15.77
C LYS A 219 9.69 -2.02 -14.34
N LEU A 220 8.73 -1.12 -14.19
CA LEU A 220 8.21 -0.74 -12.89
C LEU A 220 7.61 -1.95 -12.14
N ILE A 221 6.71 -2.69 -12.79
CA ILE A 221 6.08 -3.89 -12.20
C ILE A 221 7.15 -4.95 -11.85
N ARG A 222 8.19 -5.10 -12.67
CA ARG A 222 9.31 -6.01 -12.35
C ARG A 222 10.12 -5.57 -11.14
N LEU A 223 10.35 -4.27 -10.99
CA LEU A 223 11.04 -3.68 -9.84
C LEU A 223 10.23 -3.83 -8.55
N THR A 224 8.91 -3.78 -8.65
CA THR A 224 7.96 -3.79 -7.53
C THR A 224 7.36 -5.17 -7.26
N LYS A 225 7.76 -6.19 -8.02
CA LYS A 225 7.33 -7.59 -7.88
C LYS A 225 7.35 -8.13 -6.45
N PHE A 226 8.33 -7.72 -5.64
CA PHE A 226 8.51 -8.19 -4.26
C PHE A 226 8.05 -7.17 -3.22
N VAL A 227 7.24 -6.18 -3.61
CA VAL A 227 6.63 -5.24 -2.67
C VAL A 227 5.80 -5.99 -1.64
N ASP A 228 5.98 -5.65 -0.37
CA ASP A 228 5.06 -6.04 0.71
C ASP A 228 4.02 -4.93 0.80
N PHE A 229 2.85 -5.12 0.16
CA PHE A 229 1.78 -4.12 0.09
C PHE A 229 1.36 -3.61 1.47
N ASN A 230 1.48 -4.44 2.51
CA ASN A 230 1.16 -4.05 3.90
C ASN A 230 2.11 -2.98 4.46
N LYS A 231 3.34 -2.95 3.94
CA LYS A 231 4.37 -1.98 4.33
C LYS A 231 4.52 -0.88 3.27
N GLY A 232 3.88 -1.05 2.12
CA GLY A 232 3.95 -0.15 0.98
C GLY A 232 5.38 0.11 0.50
N VAL A 233 5.60 1.34 0.05
CA VAL A 233 6.84 1.81 -0.60
C VAL A 233 8.07 1.67 0.32
N THR A 234 7.92 1.87 1.64
CA THR A 234 9.05 1.84 2.60
C THR A 234 9.75 0.49 2.68
N SER A 235 9.06 -0.60 2.30
CA SER A 235 9.62 -1.94 2.29
C SER A 235 10.54 -2.23 1.10
N LEU A 236 10.47 -1.41 0.05
CA LEU A 236 11.29 -1.57 -1.14
C LEU A 236 12.75 -1.22 -0.84
N LYS A 237 13.67 -1.96 -1.46
CA LYS A 237 15.11 -1.64 -1.37
C LYS A 237 15.34 -0.22 -1.91
N LYS A 238 16.21 0.54 -1.24
CA LYS A 238 16.57 1.91 -1.67
C LYS A 238 16.97 2.00 -3.15
N SER A 239 17.77 1.04 -3.64
CA SER A 239 18.17 0.98 -5.06
C SER A 239 17.02 0.73 -6.03
N CYS A 240 15.94 0.09 -5.58
CA CYS A 240 14.72 -0.09 -6.36
C CYS A 240 13.94 1.25 -6.42
N LEU A 241 13.82 1.94 -5.28
CA LEU A 241 13.16 3.24 -5.20
C LEU A 241 13.84 4.29 -6.08
N GLU A 242 15.18 4.33 -6.09
CA GLU A 242 15.94 5.23 -6.97
C GLU A 242 15.67 4.95 -8.46
N GLN A 243 15.58 3.68 -8.87
CA GLN A 243 15.24 3.31 -10.23
C GLN A 243 13.79 3.65 -10.59
N ILE A 244 12.84 3.42 -9.67
CA ILE A 244 11.43 3.80 -9.84
C ILE A 244 11.30 5.30 -10.04
N ILE A 245 11.97 6.11 -9.21
CA ILE A 245 11.97 7.57 -9.34
C ILE A 245 12.59 7.99 -10.67
N GLY A 246 13.67 7.33 -11.13
CA GLY A 246 14.25 7.56 -12.46
C GLY A 246 13.24 7.29 -13.58
N LEU A 247 12.55 6.15 -13.55
CA LEU A 247 11.52 5.80 -14.53
C LEU A 247 10.36 6.80 -14.54
N TYR A 248 9.93 7.28 -13.38
CA TYR A 248 8.95 8.36 -13.29
C TYR A 248 9.49 9.66 -13.86
N ARG A 249 10.78 9.96 -13.67
CA ARG A 249 11.41 11.19 -14.16
C ARG A 249 11.53 11.29 -15.67
N ASP A 250 11.82 10.18 -16.32
CA ASP A 250 12.15 10.12 -17.74
C ASP A 250 10.92 10.07 -18.68
N GLY A 251 9.69 9.92 -18.15
CA GLY A 251 8.62 9.23 -18.89
C GLY A 251 7.37 9.96 -19.40
N PHE A 252 7.03 11.17 -18.97
CA PHE A 252 5.67 11.69 -19.22
C PHE A 252 5.74 13.12 -19.75
N GLU A 253 5.32 13.32 -21.00
CA GLU A 253 5.48 14.60 -21.72
C GLU A 253 4.25 15.53 -21.63
N VAL A 254 3.17 15.23 -20.90
CA VAL A 254 1.99 16.14 -20.84
C VAL A 254 1.31 16.26 -19.46
N ASP A 255 0.83 17.48 -19.19
CA ASP A 255 0.44 18.07 -17.90
C ASP A 255 -0.41 17.23 -16.93
N TYR A 256 -1.47 16.51 -17.33
CA TYR A 256 -2.31 15.80 -16.34
C TYR A 256 -1.63 14.56 -15.73
N GLU A 257 -0.89 13.79 -16.52
CA GLU A 257 -0.11 12.64 -16.03
C GLU A 257 1.13 13.09 -15.24
N ASN A 258 1.58 14.34 -15.44
CA ASN A 258 2.71 14.93 -14.72
C ASN A 258 2.39 15.22 -13.26
N ALA A 259 1.18 15.69 -12.93
CA ALA A 259 0.80 15.93 -11.53
C ALA A 259 0.81 14.63 -10.72
N THR A 260 0.18 13.56 -11.23
CA THR A 260 0.17 12.24 -10.57
C THR A 260 1.58 11.68 -10.38
N ARG A 261 2.45 11.79 -11.38
CA ARG A 261 3.87 11.42 -11.25
C ARG A 261 4.54 12.16 -10.08
N HIS A 262 4.40 13.48 -10.01
CA HIS A 262 4.94 14.27 -8.92
C HIS A 262 4.35 13.88 -7.56
N LEU A 263 3.06 13.53 -7.50
CA LEU A 263 2.45 12.97 -6.29
C LEU A 263 3.07 11.63 -5.88
N LEU A 264 3.36 10.74 -6.82
CA LEU A 264 3.99 9.46 -6.52
C LEU A 264 5.44 9.62 -6.06
N ILE A 265 6.24 10.42 -6.77
CA ILE A 265 7.62 10.70 -6.35
C ILE A 265 7.62 11.38 -4.96
N GLY A 266 6.75 12.37 -4.75
CA GLY A 266 6.59 13.04 -3.46
C GLY A 266 6.16 12.08 -2.35
N SER A 267 5.28 11.12 -2.65
CA SER A 267 4.87 10.08 -1.70
C SER A 267 6.03 9.16 -1.36
N ILE A 268 6.82 8.75 -2.36
CA ILE A 268 8.03 7.94 -2.13
C ILE A 268 9.02 8.68 -1.23
N PHE A 269 9.27 9.97 -1.46
CA PHE A 269 10.13 10.77 -0.58
C PHE A 269 9.55 10.94 0.83
N SER A 270 8.25 11.19 0.95
CA SER A 270 7.56 11.35 2.22
C SER A 270 7.68 10.09 3.08
N GLU A 271 7.44 8.92 2.48
CA GLU A 271 7.59 7.61 3.11
C GLU A 271 9.03 7.31 3.55
N GLN A 272 10.03 7.83 2.82
CA GLN A 272 11.44 7.75 3.20
C GLN A 272 11.85 8.77 4.28
N GLY A 273 10.92 9.61 4.76
CA GLY A 273 11.22 10.69 5.70
C GLY A 273 11.95 11.89 5.07
N MET A 274 12.08 11.92 3.75
CA MET A 274 12.68 13.00 2.96
C MET A 274 11.62 14.08 2.71
N ILE A 275 11.19 14.74 3.79
CA ILE A 275 10.05 15.67 3.77
C ILE A 275 10.30 16.88 2.88
N ASP A 276 11.53 17.36 2.78
CA ASP A 276 11.88 18.52 1.95
C ASP A 276 11.73 18.21 0.46
N GLU A 277 12.23 17.07 0.01
CA GLU A 277 12.08 16.57 -1.35
C GLU A 277 10.62 16.27 -1.68
N ALA A 278 9.87 15.70 -0.73
CA ALA A 278 8.44 15.48 -0.88
C ALA A 278 7.68 16.79 -1.12
N ILE A 279 7.97 17.84 -0.32
CA ILE A 279 7.37 19.16 -0.49
C ILE A 279 7.67 19.74 -1.88
N LEU A 280 8.89 19.57 -2.40
CA LEU A 280 9.26 20.07 -3.73
C LEU A 280 8.43 19.40 -4.84
N GLU A 281 8.31 18.08 -4.80
CA GLU A 281 7.55 17.33 -5.80
C GLU A 281 6.04 17.65 -5.68
N TYR A 282 5.47 17.70 -4.47
CA TYR A 282 4.07 18.09 -4.28
C TYR A 282 3.78 19.54 -4.72
N LYS A 283 4.74 20.47 -4.58
CA LYS A 283 4.60 21.82 -5.12
C LYS A 283 4.51 21.82 -6.64
N GLU A 284 5.31 21.00 -7.33
CA GLU A 284 5.21 20.88 -8.79
C GLU A 284 3.88 20.24 -9.20
N ALA A 285 3.39 19.22 -8.48
CA ALA A 285 2.04 18.68 -8.70
C ALA A 285 0.94 19.76 -8.60
N VAL A 286 0.95 20.56 -7.52
CA VAL A 286 0.00 21.67 -7.31
C VAL A 286 0.17 22.79 -8.34
N LYS A 287 1.37 23.01 -8.86
CA LYS A 287 1.63 24.03 -9.88
C LYS A 287 1.03 23.64 -11.23
N ILE A 288 1.09 22.35 -11.56
CA ILE A 288 0.51 21.74 -12.75
C ILE A 288 -1.02 21.74 -12.64
N ASP A 289 -1.57 21.15 -11.58
CA ASP A 289 -3.01 21.22 -11.28
C ASP A 289 -3.26 21.97 -9.96
N ARG A 290 -3.61 23.24 -10.10
CA ARG A 290 -3.88 24.12 -8.96
C ARG A 290 -5.20 23.84 -8.26
N LYS A 291 -6.08 23.00 -8.83
CA LYS A 291 -7.42 22.72 -8.33
C LYS A 291 -7.58 21.25 -7.91
N ASP A 292 -6.56 20.41 -8.06
CA ASP A 292 -6.56 19.05 -7.55
C ASP A 292 -6.52 19.03 -6.00
N PRO A 293 -7.59 18.55 -5.33
CA PRO A 293 -7.64 18.44 -3.88
C PRO A 293 -6.62 17.45 -3.32
N GLU A 294 -6.26 16.39 -4.04
CA GLU A 294 -5.29 15.39 -3.58
C GLU A 294 -3.90 16.01 -3.47
N SER A 295 -3.43 16.70 -4.52
CA SER A 295 -2.16 17.41 -4.52
C SER A 295 -2.04 18.42 -3.39
N LEU A 296 -3.11 19.18 -3.14
CA LEU A 296 -3.16 20.15 -2.05
C LEU A 296 -3.12 19.47 -0.67
N THR A 297 -3.79 18.33 -0.53
CA THR A 297 -3.83 17.55 0.70
C THR A 297 -2.45 16.97 1.02
N ARG A 298 -1.79 16.31 0.06
CA ARG A 298 -0.44 15.76 0.23
C ARG A 298 0.58 16.85 0.56
N LEU A 299 0.52 17.99 -0.11
CA LEU A 299 1.37 19.15 0.21
C LEU A 299 1.12 19.66 1.64
N GLY A 300 -0.14 19.72 2.06
CA GLY A 300 -0.51 20.16 3.41
C GLY A 300 -0.01 19.25 4.51
N VAL A 301 -0.13 17.93 4.33
CA VAL A 301 0.43 16.93 5.24
C VAL A 301 1.95 17.06 5.33
N ALA A 302 2.63 17.23 4.19
CA ALA A 302 4.08 17.40 4.18
C ALA A 302 4.53 18.69 4.91
N TYR A 303 3.83 19.81 4.71
CA TYR A 303 4.08 21.03 5.48
C TYR A 303 3.85 20.84 6.98
N ALA A 304 2.80 20.12 7.37
CA ALA A 304 2.54 19.81 8.76
C ALA A 304 3.65 18.93 9.37
N GLY A 305 4.15 17.95 8.63
CA GLY A 305 5.30 17.13 9.01
C GLY A 305 6.56 17.96 9.25
N LYS A 306 6.79 18.98 8.42
CA LYS A 306 7.89 19.96 8.58
C LYS A 306 7.66 20.99 9.70
N GLY A 307 6.46 21.06 10.28
CA GLY A 307 6.09 22.07 11.29
C GLY A 307 5.66 23.43 10.72
N LEU A 308 5.51 23.54 9.39
CA LEU A 308 4.99 24.73 8.72
C LEU A 308 3.46 24.78 8.80
N LEU A 309 2.95 24.92 10.02
CA LEU A 309 1.51 24.76 10.32
C LEU A 309 0.63 25.77 9.58
N ASP A 310 1.08 27.01 9.39
CA ASP A 310 0.28 28.04 8.69
C ASP A 310 0.16 27.75 7.19
N ASP A 311 1.24 27.28 6.56
CA ASP A 311 1.23 26.85 5.16
C ASP A 311 0.36 25.61 4.98
N ALA A 312 0.45 24.66 5.91
CA ALA A 312 -0.40 23.47 5.93
C ALA A 312 -1.90 23.83 6.02
N ILE A 313 -2.29 24.69 6.96
CA ILE A 313 -3.68 25.17 7.11
C ILE A 313 -4.13 25.83 5.81
N LYS A 314 -3.31 26.68 5.20
CA LYS A 314 -3.65 27.41 3.97
C LYS A 314 -3.96 26.46 2.81
N VAL A 315 -3.13 25.45 2.56
CA VAL A 315 -3.33 24.52 1.44
C VAL A 315 -4.44 23.51 1.72
N LEU A 316 -4.56 23.00 2.95
CA LEU A 316 -5.64 22.08 3.33
C LEU A 316 -7.01 22.77 3.32
N SER A 317 -7.09 24.02 3.79
CA SER A 317 -8.31 24.82 3.68
C SER A 317 -8.71 25.04 2.22
N LYS A 318 -7.73 25.13 1.30
CA LYS A 318 -8.01 25.20 -0.13
C LYS A 318 -8.51 23.86 -0.68
N ALA A 319 -7.91 22.74 -0.26
CA ALA A 319 -8.36 21.39 -0.64
C ALA A 319 -9.82 21.17 -0.24
N VAL A 320 -10.17 21.43 1.02
CA VAL A 320 -11.54 21.32 1.55
C VAL A 320 -12.54 22.24 0.83
N ARG A 321 -12.12 23.43 0.40
CA ARG A 321 -13.01 24.32 -0.39
C ARG A 321 -13.24 23.83 -1.82
N LEU A 322 -12.27 23.14 -2.41
CA LEU A 322 -12.37 22.60 -3.76
C LEU A 322 -13.16 21.29 -3.80
N ASP A 323 -13.02 20.48 -2.74
CA ASP A 323 -13.77 19.27 -2.53
C ASP A 323 -14.26 19.19 -1.08
N SER A 324 -15.48 19.66 -0.87
CA SER A 324 -16.11 19.71 0.45
C SER A 324 -16.57 18.36 0.98
N ILE A 325 -16.48 17.30 0.17
CA ILE A 325 -16.81 15.92 0.59
C ILE A 325 -15.56 15.07 0.77
N ASN A 326 -14.36 15.67 0.76
CA ASN A 326 -13.10 14.98 1.03
C ASN A 326 -12.89 14.82 2.54
N GLY A 327 -13.33 13.68 3.10
CA GLY A 327 -13.19 13.37 4.52
C GLY A 327 -11.74 13.40 5.00
N ALA A 328 -10.80 12.86 4.21
CA ALA A 328 -9.38 12.83 4.56
C ALA A 328 -8.77 14.25 4.67
N ALA A 329 -9.12 15.17 3.75
CA ALA A 329 -8.68 16.56 3.82
C ALA A 329 -9.22 17.27 5.08
N HIS A 330 -10.47 16.97 5.47
CA HIS A 330 -11.07 17.46 6.70
C HIS A 330 -10.34 16.96 7.96
N VAL A 331 -10.03 15.66 8.03
CA VAL A 331 -9.25 15.08 9.15
C VAL A 331 -7.86 15.72 9.24
N ASN A 332 -7.14 15.79 8.13
CA ASN A 332 -5.82 16.39 8.08
C ASN A 332 -5.83 17.87 8.50
N LEU A 333 -6.82 18.65 8.04
CA LEU A 333 -6.98 20.04 8.46
C LEU A 333 -7.28 20.13 9.97
N GLY A 334 -8.18 19.29 10.48
CA GLY A 334 -8.50 19.20 11.91
C GLY A 334 -7.25 18.92 12.75
N MET A 335 -6.46 17.91 12.38
CA MET A 335 -5.20 17.57 13.06
C MET A 335 -4.22 18.74 13.10
N VAL A 336 -4.04 19.45 11.99
CA VAL A 336 -3.12 20.61 11.93
C VAL A 336 -3.64 21.77 12.79
N LEU A 337 -4.96 22.01 12.79
CA LEU A 337 -5.59 23.02 13.64
C LEU A 337 -5.42 22.73 15.13
N VAL A 338 -5.53 21.46 15.56
CA VAL A 338 -5.21 21.04 16.93
C VAL A 338 -3.77 21.41 17.28
N ARG A 339 -2.80 21.07 16.42
CA ARG A 339 -1.38 21.41 16.63
C ARG A 339 -1.12 22.92 16.69
N LYS A 340 -1.96 23.73 16.04
CA LYS A 340 -1.90 25.20 16.09
C LYS A 340 -2.65 25.78 17.30
N GLY A 341 -3.35 24.96 18.10
CA GLY A 341 -4.16 25.40 19.24
C GLY A 341 -5.58 25.87 18.88
N LYS A 342 -6.00 25.74 17.62
CA LYS A 342 -7.32 26.13 17.12
C LYS A 342 -8.34 24.99 17.28
N GLN A 343 -8.57 24.57 18.52
CA GLN A 343 -9.35 23.36 18.83
C GLN A 343 -10.81 23.42 18.37
N GLU A 344 -11.50 24.58 18.47
CA GLU A 344 -12.91 24.67 18.05
C GLU A 344 -13.05 24.49 16.53
N GLU A 345 -12.22 25.19 15.74
CA GLU A 345 -12.17 24.99 14.28
C GLU A 345 -11.84 23.53 13.93
N ALA A 346 -10.95 22.88 14.69
CA ALA A 346 -10.62 21.47 14.48
C ALA A 346 -11.82 20.54 14.71
N ILE A 347 -12.59 20.76 15.78
CA ILE A 347 -13.80 19.97 16.08
C ILE A 347 -14.79 20.05 14.93
N ASP A 348 -15.01 21.23 14.36
CA ASP A 348 -15.94 21.42 13.24
C ASP A 348 -15.50 20.61 12.01
N HIS A 349 -14.22 20.65 11.66
CA HIS A 349 -13.69 19.88 10.53
C HIS A 349 -13.74 18.37 10.79
N LEU A 350 -13.45 17.91 12.01
CA LEU A 350 -13.49 16.48 12.35
C LEU A 350 -14.92 15.93 12.37
N ARG A 351 -15.88 16.70 12.90
CA ARG A 351 -17.31 16.36 12.80
C ARG A 351 -17.76 16.30 11.35
N LYS A 352 -17.28 17.22 10.51
CA LYS A 352 -17.59 17.18 9.09
C LYS A 352 -17.02 15.92 8.41
N ALA A 353 -15.81 15.49 8.77
CA ALA A 353 -15.26 14.24 8.29
C ALA A 353 -16.11 13.02 8.69
N ILE A 354 -16.65 13.01 9.91
CA ILE A 354 -17.55 11.95 10.41
C ILE A 354 -18.92 12.00 9.70
N GLU A 355 -19.44 13.20 9.39
CA GLU A 355 -20.68 13.35 8.59
C GLU A 355 -20.51 12.81 7.17
N ILE A 356 -19.32 13.01 6.58
CA ILE A 356 -18.99 12.52 5.23
C ILE A 356 -18.82 11.00 5.24
N ASN A 357 -18.06 10.48 6.21
CA ASN A 357 -17.84 9.05 6.40
C ASN A 357 -17.99 8.72 7.89
N SER A 358 -19.07 8.02 8.23
CA SER A 358 -19.39 7.62 9.60
C SER A 358 -18.39 6.63 10.20
N ILE A 359 -17.63 5.91 9.37
CA ILE A 359 -16.59 4.96 9.79
C ILE A 359 -15.25 5.67 9.65
N ASN A 360 -14.91 6.47 10.67
CA ASN A 360 -13.67 7.24 10.69
C ASN A 360 -12.99 7.17 12.07
N PRO A 361 -12.24 6.10 12.37
CA PRO A 361 -11.61 5.92 13.67
C PRO A 361 -10.61 7.03 14.00
N GLU A 362 -9.91 7.57 13.00
CA GLU A 362 -8.93 8.65 13.18
C GLU A 362 -9.62 9.94 13.67
N ALA A 363 -10.72 10.35 13.02
CA ALA A 363 -11.46 11.54 13.43
C ALA A 363 -11.99 11.45 14.87
N HIS A 364 -12.55 10.29 15.23
CA HIS A 364 -12.99 9.99 16.59
C HIS A 364 -11.83 10.02 17.59
N CYS A 365 -10.68 9.43 17.26
CA CYS A 365 -9.49 9.44 18.11
C CYS A 365 -8.99 10.87 18.38
N ILE A 366 -8.92 11.71 17.34
CA ILE A 366 -8.49 13.12 17.46
C ILE A 366 -9.50 13.91 18.31
N LEU A 367 -10.80 13.74 18.09
CA LEU A 367 -11.84 14.36 18.94
C LEU A 367 -11.70 13.95 20.41
N GLY A 368 -11.42 12.66 20.67
CA GLY A 368 -11.12 12.14 22.00
C GLY A 368 -9.95 12.88 22.65
N GLY A 369 -8.84 13.04 21.92
CA GLY A 369 -7.69 13.84 22.35
C GLY A 369 -8.00 15.30 22.65
N ILE A 370 -8.82 15.96 21.81
CA ILE A 370 -9.26 17.35 22.05
C ILE A 370 -10.10 17.43 23.33
N TYR A 371 -11.04 16.49 23.54
CA TYR A 371 -11.88 16.50 24.73
C TYR A 371 -11.10 16.21 26.02
N ILE A 372 -10.05 15.38 25.98
CA ILE A 372 -9.10 15.22 27.09
C ILE A 372 -8.46 16.56 27.45
N GLN A 373 -7.93 17.28 26.46
CA GLN A 373 -7.30 18.60 26.69
C GLN A 373 -8.28 19.64 27.26
N LYS A 374 -9.58 19.49 26.96
CA LYS A 374 -10.66 20.34 27.52
C LYS A 374 -11.19 19.87 28.88
N GLY A 375 -10.70 18.74 29.42
CA GLY A 375 -11.22 18.14 30.65
C GLY A 375 -12.60 17.48 30.52
N LEU A 376 -13.09 17.28 29.29
CA LEU A 376 -14.40 16.69 29.00
C LEU A 376 -14.29 15.16 28.86
N PHE A 377 -13.86 14.50 29.94
CA PHE A 377 -13.44 13.09 29.92
C PHE A 377 -14.54 12.11 29.48
N ASP A 378 -15.81 12.35 29.83
CA ASP A 378 -16.92 11.49 29.37
C ASP A 378 -17.11 11.52 27.86
N LYS A 379 -16.96 12.70 27.25
CA LYS A 379 -16.98 12.83 25.79
C LYS A 379 -15.76 12.16 25.18
N ALA A 380 -14.59 12.33 25.78
CA ALA A 380 -13.37 11.66 25.32
C ALA A 380 -13.52 10.12 25.31
N ILE A 381 -14.03 9.55 26.41
CA ILE A 381 -14.28 8.10 26.51
C ILE A 381 -15.25 7.65 25.41
N PHE A 382 -16.32 8.39 25.16
CA PHE A 382 -17.28 8.08 24.09
C PHE A 382 -16.60 8.04 22.72
N GLU A 383 -15.86 9.09 22.35
CA GLU A 383 -15.20 9.17 21.04
C GLU A 383 -14.10 8.10 20.90
N CYS A 384 -13.28 7.87 21.93
CA CYS A 384 -12.25 6.83 21.89
C CYS A 384 -12.86 5.42 21.75
N LYS A 385 -13.98 5.14 22.43
CA LYS A 385 -14.71 3.87 22.25
C LYS A 385 -15.25 3.74 20.82
N LYS A 386 -15.78 4.82 20.23
CA LYS A 386 -16.22 4.81 18.83
C LYS A 386 -15.07 4.53 17.86
N ALA A 387 -13.90 5.12 18.09
CA ALA A 387 -12.71 4.79 17.31
C ALA A 387 -12.34 3.30 17.40
N LEU A 388 -12.47 2.71 18.59
CA LEU A 388 -12.17 1.29 18.83
C LEU A 388 -13.25 0.33 18.31
N ASP A 389 -14.53 0.76 18.25
CA ASP A 389 -15.61 0.01 17.60
C ASP A 389 -15.28 -0.20 16.11
N TYR A 390 -14.70 0.81 15.45
CA TYR A 390 -14.30 0.75 14.04
C TYR A 390 -12.91 0.13 13.81
N ASN A 391 -11.95 0.41 14.68
CA ASN A 391 -10.61 -0.18 14.61
C ASN A 391 -10.15 -0.66 16.00
N HIS A 392 -10.31 -1.96 16.24
CA HIS A 392 -9.95 -2.60 17.50
C HIS A 392 -8.43 -2.72 17.75
N ILE A 393 -7.59 -2.44 16.74
CA ILE A 393 -6.11 -2.45 16.80
C ILE A 393 -5.59 -1.02 16.66
N TYR A 394 -6.12 -0.09 17.46
CA TYR A 394 -5.72 1.32 17.42
C TYR A 394 -5.05 1.78 18.73
N SER A 395 -3.71 1.78 18.73
CA SER A 395 -2.85 2.15 19.89
C SER A 395 -3.22 3.51 20.48
N ASP A 396 -3.32 4.56 19.65
CA ASP A 396 -3.61 5.93 20.11
C ASP A 396 -4.99 6.06 20.77
N ALA A 397 -6.00 5.36 20.25
CA ALA A 397 -7.34 5.38 20.83
C ALA A 397 -7.38 4.73 22.22
N TYR A 398 -6.67 3.60 22.40
CA TYR A 398 -6.50 3.01 23.74
C TYR A 398 -5.68 3.90 24.67
N TYR A 399 -4.63 4.55 24.19
CA TYR A 399 -3.83 5.48 24.98
C TYR A 399 -4.68 6.66 25.48
N ASN A 400 -5.42 7.32 24.58
CA ASN A 400 -6.33 8.41 24.92
C ASN A 400 -7.45 7.94 25.88
N LEU A 401 -8.00 6.74 25.67
CA LEU A 401 -8.99 6.15 26.58
C LEU A 401 -8.40 5.95 27.99
N GLY A 402 -7.15 5.49 28.09
CA GLY A 402 -6.43 5.35 29.35
C GLY A 402 -6.22 6.68 30.06
N ILE A 403 -5.87 7.74 29.33
CA ILE A 403 -5.77 9.10 29.91
C ILE A 403 -7.12 9.56 30.44
N ALA A 404 -8.18 9.41 29.66
CA ALA A 404 -9.51 9.86 30.07
C ALA A 404 -10.01 9.11 31.33
N TYR A 405 -9.78 7.80 31.43
CA TYR A 405 -10.10 7.04 32.64
C TYR A 405 -9.22 7.43 33.83
N HIS A 406 -7.92 7.59 33.63
CA HIS A 406 -7.00 8.02 34.68
C HIS A 406 -7.40 9.38 35.24
N SER A 407 -7.76 10.34 34.39
CA SER A 407 -8.24 11.66 34.83
C SER A 407 -9.57 11.62 35.58
N LYS A 408 -10.33 10.52 35.44
CA LYS A 408 -11.54 10.23 36.24
C LYS A 408 -11.27 9.36 37.47
N LEU A 409 -9.99 9.09 37.79
CA LEU A 409 -9.56 8.20 38.88
C LEU A 409 -10.04 6.75 38.72
N MET A 410 -10.41 6.36 37.50
CA MET A 410 -10.80 5.00 37.12
C MET A 410 -9.55 4.22 36.72
N TYR A 411 -8.69 3.96 37.71
CA TYR A 411 -7.33 3.47 37.48
C TYR A 411 -7.29 2.04 36.89
N ASP A 412 -8.22 1.15 37.24
CA ASP A 412 -8.28 -0.22 36.70
C ASP A 412 -8.56 -0.23 35.19
N GLU A 413 -9.52 0.59 34.76
CA GLU A 413 -9.84 0.78 33.34
C GLU A 413 -8.70 1.48 32.60
N ALA A 414 -8.04 2.45 33.24
CA ALA A 414 -6.87 3.11 32.68
C ALA A 414 -5.71 2.13 32.46
N ILE A 415 -5.39 1.30 33.46
CA ILE A 415 -4.37 0.25 33.39
C ILE A 415 -4.68 -0.71 32.24
N THR A 416 -5.93 -1.14 32.11
CA THR A 416 -6.37 -2.04 31.04
C THR A 416 -6.18 -1.41 29.66
N ALA A 417 -6.59 -0.15 29.50
CA ALA A 417 -6.44 0.59 28.24
C ALA A 417 -4.97 0.82 27.88
N TYR A 418 -4.12 1.25 28.83
CA TYR A 418 -2.68 1.43 28.58
C TYR A 418 -1.98 0.11 28.23
N LYS A 419 -2.32 -1.00 28.90
CA LYS A 419 -1.80 -2.33 28.53
C LYS A 419 -2.14 -2.69 27.09
N LYS A 420 -3.37 -2.41 26.64
CA LYS A 420 -3.79 -2.64 25.24
C LYS A 420 -3.04 -1.77 24.25
N ALA A 421 -2.81 -0.49 24.56
CA ALA A 421 -1.97 0.37 23.73
C ALA A 421 -0.54 -0.18 23.58
N ILE A 422 0.07 -0.64 24.69
CA ILE A 422 1.42 -1.23 24.69
C ILE A 422 1.47 -2.59 23.99
N GLU A 423 0.41 -3.39 24.06
CA GLU A 423 0.31 -4.67 23.34
C GLU A 423 0.34 -4.45 21.82
N ILE A 424 -0.36 -3.42 21.33
CA ILE A 424 -0.40 -3.04 19.92
C ILE A 424 0.93 -2.39 19.50
N GLU A 425 1.43 -1.46 20.31
CA GLU A 425 2.66 -0.72 20.03
C GLU A 425 3.63 -0.80 21.23
N TYR A 426 4.49 -1.82 21.22
CA TYR A 426 5.38 -2.12 22.35
C TYR A 426 6.30 -0.95 22.76
N LYS A 427 6.65 -0.09 21.79
CA LYS A 427 7.54 1.07 21.97
C LYS A 427 6.81 2.35 22.39
N ASN A 428 5.51 2.32 22.66
CA ASN A 428 4.78 3.49 23.12
C ASN A 428 5.21 3.85 24.57
N THR A 429 6.25 4.69 24.68
CA THR A 429 6.86 5.10 25.95
C THR A 429 5.91 5.96 26.78
N MET A 430 5.05 6.75 26.14
CA MET A 430 4.05 7.57 26.82
C MET A 430 2.98 6.71 27.51
N ALA A 431 2.45 5.69 26.82
CA ALA A 431 1.50 4.74 27.40
C ALA A 431 2.14 3.97 28.56
N ARG A 432 3.40 3.55 28.42
CA ARG A 432 4.13 2.84 29.48
C ARG A 432 4.40 3.73 30.71
N ASN A 433 4.76 4.99 30.49
CA ASN A 433 4.91 5.95 31.59
C ASN A 433 3.61 6.13 32.36
N ASN A 434 2.49 6.33 31.64
CA ASN A 434 1.20 6.54 32.27
C ASN A 434 0.63 5.27 32.91
N LEU A 435 0.99 4.08 32.41
CA LEU A 435 0.71 2.82 33.08
C LEU A 435 1.44 2.72 34.43
N GLY A 436 2.73 3.09 34.47
CA GLY A 436 3.49 3.17 35.71
C GLY A 436 2.90 4.16 36.70
N LEU A 437 2.40 5.31 36.20
CA LEU A 437 1.73 6.31 37.03
C LEU A 437 0.41 5.77 37.59
N ALA A 438 -0.40 5.12 36.76
CA ALA A 438 -1.67 4.52 37.22
C ALA A 438 -1.45 3.46 38.31
N TYR A 439 -0.41 2.64 38.20
CA TYR A 439 -0.03 1.70 39.26
C TYR A 439 0.44 2.40 40.54
N TYR A 440 1.26 3.44 40.40
CA TYR A 440 1.72 4.23 41.54
C TYR A 440 0.56 4.85 42.32
N GLU A 441 -0.42 5.42 41.63
CA GLU A 441 -1.63 6.01 42.23
C GLU A 441 -2.53 4.97 42.93
N GLN A 442 -2.46 3.70 42.51
CA GLN A 442 -3.12 2.58 43.20
C GLN A 442 -2.29 1.98 44.36
N GLY A 443 -1.08 2.47 44.61
CA GLY A 443 -0.14 1.89 45.59
C GLY A 443 0.53 0.60 45.13
N MET A 444 0.42 0.24 43.86
CA MET A 444 1.06 -0.93 43.25
C MET A 444 2.51 -0.61 42.85
N LEU A 445 3.36 -0.38 43.86
CA LEU A 445 4.70 0.17 43.67
C LEU A 445 5.65 -0.78 42.92
N GLU A 446 5.52 -2.09 43.11
CA GLU A 446 6.30 -3.10 42.38
C GLU A 446 6.02 -3.06 40.87
N GLU A 447 4.74 -2.99 40.49
CA GLU A 447 4.31 -2.91 39.10
C GLU A 447 4.71 -1.58 38.47
N ALA A 448 4.58 -0.47 39.20
CA ALA A 448 5.03 0.84 38.76
C ALA A 448 6.54 0.86 38.47
N GLU A 449 7.35 0.36 39.40
CA GLU A 449 8.81 0.21 39.22
C GLU A 449 9.14 -0.64 37.99
N SER A 450 8.45 -1.77 37.82
CA SER A 450 8.66 -2.66 36.67
C SER A 450 8.44 -1.95 35.34
N GLU A 451 7.38 -1.14 35.22
CA GLU A 451 7.08 -0.42 33.98
C GLU A 451 8.07 0.71 33.70
N TYR A 452 8.51 1.46 34.72
CA TYR A 452 9.54 2.49 34.52
C TYR A 452 10.89 1.88 34.14
N ILE A 453 11.29 0.74 34.71
CA ILE A 453 12.49 0.02 34.30
C ILE A 453 12.38 -0.42 32.84
N LYS A 454 11.24 -0.99 32.43
CA LYS A 454 11.02 -1.40 31.02
C LYS A 454 11.08 -0.20 30.08
N LEU A 455 10.53 0.95 30.48
CA LEU A 455 10.59 2.19 29.70
C LEU A 455 12.05 2.66 29.54
N LEU A 456 12.80 2.78 30.63
CA LEU A 456 14.18 3.25 30.64
C LEU A 456 15.15 2.31 29.90
N ARG A 457 14.79 1.02 29.72
CA ARG A 457 15.54 0.12 28.82
C ARG A 457 15.36 0.48 27.34
N VAL A 458 14.19 1.00 26.96
CA VAL A 458 13.88 1.40 25.58
C VAL A 458 14.40 2.82 25.31
N ASP A 459 14.23 3.72 26.28
CA ASP A 459 14.66 5.11 26.21
C ASP A 459 15.39 5.52 27.52
N PRO A 460 16.71 5.25 27.62
CA PRO A 460 17.48 5.57 28.82
C PRO A 460 17.55 7.08 29.13
N GLY A 461 17.28 7.94 28.15
CA GLY A 461 17.31 9.39 28.29
C GLY A 461 15.98 10.00 28.75
N ASN A 462 14.96 9.17 29.01
CA ASN A 462 13.62 9.66 29.35
C ASN A 462 13.57 10.29 30.75
N GLN A 463 13.70 11.62 30.83
CA GLN A 463 13.72 12.33 32.10
C GLN A 463 12.42 12.18 32.90
N MET A 464 11.27 12.12 32.22
CA MET A 464 9.97 11.94 32.87
C MET A 464 9.90 10.59 33.59
N ALA A 465 10.27 9.51 32.89
CA ALA A 465 10.31 8.18 33.48
C ALA A 465 11.32 8.07 34.62
N LEU A 466 12.49 8.72 34.49
CA LEU A 466 13.50 8.75 35.56
C LEU A 466 12.97 9.42 36.83
N ASN A 467 12.32 10.58 36.69
CA ASN A 467 11.72 11.29 37.81
C ASN A 467 10.63 10.45 38.49
N ASN A 468 9.74 9.82 37.71
CA ASN A 468 8.68 8.97 38.24
C ASN A 468 9.23 7.71 38.90
N TYR A 469 10.28 7.11 38.33
CA TYR A 469 10.97 5.97 38.93
C TYR A 469 11.57 6.33 40.31
N GLN A 470 12.20 7.50 40.43
CA GLN A 470 12.72 7.99 41.71
C GLN A 470 11.60 8.20 42.74
N ALA A 471 10.44 8.70 42.31
CA ALA A 471 9.28 8.84 43.19
C ALA A 471 8.78 7.49 43.73
N VAL A 472 8.75 6.44 42.89
CA VAL A 472 8.42 5.07 43.32
C VAL A 472 9.43 4.56 44.34
N LEU A 473 10.74 4.71 44.08
CA LEU A 473 11.79 4.27 45.00
C LEU A 473 11.72 4.99 46.36
N PHE A 474 11.38 6.28 46.34
CA PHE A 474 11.18 7.05 47.57
C PHE A 474 9.97 6.53 48.35
N ALA A 475 8.82 6.34 47.70
CA ALA A 475 7.61 5.80 48.35
C ALA A 475 7.87 4.43 49.00
N LYS A 476 8.53 3.51 48.27
CA LYS A 476 8.92 2.19 48.81
C LYS A 476 9.81 2.27 50.03
N LYS A 477 10.70 3.28 50.09
CA LYS A 477 11.60 3.47 51.23
C LYS A 477 10.86 4.00 52.46
N GLU A 478 9.86 4.84 52.27
CA GLU A 478 9.05 5.42 53.34
C GLU A 478 7.92 4.49 53.83
N GLY A 479 7.69 3.36 53.15
CA GLY A 479 6.66 2.38 53.53
C GLY A 479 5.23 2.86 53.26
N LEU A 480 5.09 3.79 52.31
CA LEU A 480 3.82 4.19 51.69
C LEU A 480 3.43 3.14 50.64
#